data_AF-B5VXB8-F1
#
_entry.id   AF-B5VXB8-F1
#
_cell.length_a   1.000
_cell.length_b   1.000
_cell.length_c   1.000
_cell.angle_alpha   90.00
_cell.angle_beta   90.00
_cell.angle_gamma   90.00
#
_symmetry.space_group_name_H-M   'P 1'
#
loop_
_entity.id
_entity.type
_entity.pdbx_description
1 polymer ?
#
loop_
_entity_poly.entity_id
_entity_poly.type
_entity_poly.pdbx_seq_one_letter_code
_entity_poly.pdbx_strand_id
1 'polypeptide(L)'
;MEDFAGACLARKKDAEALLKLQDHNIAALHLGGISIECRLKSLLADYHSISEWDEKSRRKKDSMFNQQIHNPGHSLTTALRHMPELFKLAKSDQQLLKHLNCLIYPLGATSVDYIGLRYVDQASSIQRDEWKKSFDYVYGWLEKNEVRIG
;
A
#
# COMPACT_ATOMS: atom_id res chain seq x y z
N MET A 1 -7.03 6.36 -16.03
CA MET A 1 -6.13 6.08 -14.89
C MET A 1 -5.04 5.08 -15.28
N GLU A 2 -3.87 5.08 -14.64
CA GLU A 2 -2.87 4.02 -14.82
C GLU A 2 -3.45 2.65 -14.40
N ASP A 3 -2.94 1.55 -14.98
CA ASP A 3 -3.32 0.19 -14.57
C ASP A 3 -2.65 -0.19 -13.25
N PHE A 4 -3.20 0.33 -12.15
CA PHE A 4 -2.69 0.06 -10.80
C PHE A 4 -2.89 -1.40 -10.38
N ALA A 5 -3.93 -2.07 -10.85
CA ALA A 5 -4.16 -3.49 -10.54
C ALA A 5 -3.09 -4.37 -11.19
N GLY A 6 -2.81 -4.17 -12.48
CA GLY A 6 -1.73 -4.85 -13.19
C GLY A 6 -0.35 -4.53 -12.62
N ALA A 7 -0.09 -3.24 -12.29
CA ALA A 7 1.15 -2.83 -11.66
C ALA A 7 1.35 -3.48 -10.28
N CYS A 8 0.30 -3.56 -9.45
CA CYS A 8 0.32 -4.27 -8.17
C CYS A 8 0.78 -5.72 -8.36
N LEU A 9 0.16 -6.45 -9.29
CA LEU A 9 0.47 -7.86 -9.53
C LEU A 9 1.92 -8.05 -10.00
N ALA A 10 2.36 -7.24 -10.96
CA ALA A 10 3.72 -7.28 -11.47
C ALA A 10 4.74 -7.01 -10.35
N ARG A 11 4.56 -5.94 -9.57
CA ARG A 11 5.48 -5.55 -8.50
C ARG A 11 5.50 -6.54 -7.35
N LYS A 12 4.35 -7.14 -6.99
CA LYS A 12 4.29 -8.22 -6.01
C LYS A 12 5.14 -9.40 -6.46
N LYS A 13 4.99 -9.84 -7.71
CA LYS A 13 5.75 -10.95 -8.27
C LYS A 13 7.25 -10.67 -8.29
N ASP A 14 7.64 -9.46 -8.69
CA ASP A 14 9.05 -9.03 -8.67
C ASP A 14 9.61 -9.06 -7.24
N ALA A 15 8.88 -8.50 -6.27
CA ALA A 15 9.28 -8.47 -4.87
C ALA A 15 9.43 -9.89 -4.29
N GLU A 16 8.45 -10.78 -4.53
CA GLU A 16 8.49 -12.18 -4.08
C GLU A 16 9.64 -12.97 -4.71
N ALA A 17 9.99 -12.68 -5.96
CA ALA A 17 11.15 -13.30 -6.61
C ALA A 17 12.46 -12.82 -5.97
N LEU A 18 12.61 -11.51 -5.74
CA LEU A 18 13.81 -10.92 -5.12
C LEU A 18 13.95 -11.35 -3.65
N LEU A 19 12.84 -11.51 -2.92
CA LEU A 19 12.80 -12.05 -1.56
C LEU A 19 13.18 -13.55 -1.48
N LYS A 20 13.51 -14.22 -2.58
CA LYS A 20 14.11 -15.56 -2.57
C LYS A 20 15.63 -15.52 -2.79
N LEU A 21 16.16 -14.40 -3.28
CA LEU A 21 17.58 -14.21 -3.54
C LEU A 21 18.28 -13.62 -2.30
N GLN A 22 19.61 -13.70 -2.28
CA GLN A 22 20.45 -12.99 -1.30
C GLN A 22 20.77 -11.58 -1.84
N ASP A 23 21.03 -10.62 -0.96
CA ASP A 23 21.50 -9.25 -1.28
C ASP A 23 20.60 -8.30 -2.11
N HIS A 24 19.38 -8.71 -2.45
CA HIS A 24 18.42 -7.86 -3.19
C HIS A 24 17.36 -7.19 -2.30
N ASN A 25 17.63 -7.03 -1.00
CA ASN A 25 16.65 -6.58 -0.02
C ASN A 25 16.08 -5.18 -0.33
N ILE A 26 16.91 -4.23 -0.76
CA ILE A 26 16.46 -2.86 -1.09
C ILE A 26 15.41 -2.91 -2.20
N ALA A 27 15.73 -3.58 -3.31
CA ALA A 27 14.83 -3.70 -4.45
C ALA A 27 13.55 -4.47 -4.08
N ALA A 28 13.68 -5.56 -3.32
CA ALA A 28 12.55 -6.36 -2.85
C ALA A 28 11.56 -5.53 -2.02
N LEU A 29 12.06 -4.81 -1.02
CA LEU A 29 11.24 -4.00 -0.11
C LEU A 29 10.64 -2.79 -0.81
N HIS A 30 11.41 -2.13 -1.68
CA HIS A 30 10.93 -1.02 -2.49
C HIS A 30 9.77 -1.44 -3.40
N LEU A 31 9.97 -2.48 -4.21
CA LEU A 31 8.94 -2.97 -5.14
C LEU A 31 7.74 -3.55 -4.40
N GLY A 32 7.97 -4.23 -3.27
CA GLY A 32 6.89 -4.73 -2.44
C GLY A 32 6.06 -3.61 -1.81
N GLY A 33 6.69 -2.53 -1.34
CA GLY A 33 5.99 -1.32 -0.90
C GLY A 33 5.17 -0.68 -2.02
N ILE A 34 5.74 -0.56 -3.23
CA ILE A 34 5.01 -0.08 -4.42
C ILE A 34 3.82 -0.99 -4.74
N SER A 35 3.94 -2.30 -4.59
CA SER A 35 2.82 -3.20 -4.87
C SER A 35 1.61 -2.92 -3.98
N ILE A 36 1.83 -2.61 -2.69
CA ILE A 36 0.77 -2.21 -1.76
C ILE A 36 0.21 -0.83 -2.12
N GLU A 37 1.07 0.11 -2.51
CA GLU A 37 0.65 1.43 -3.01
C GLU A 37 -0.30 1.29 -4.20
N CYS A 38 0.09 0.50 -5.20
CA CYS A 38 -0.72 0.22 -6.38
C CYS A 38 -2.05 -0.46 -6.01
N ARG A 39 -2.04 -1.45 -5.09
CA ARG A 39 -3.28 -2.08 -4.62
C ARG A 39 -4.23 -1.07 -3.99
N LEU A 40 -3.72 -0.22 -3.10
CA LEU A 40 -4.54 0.81 -2.45
C LEU A 40 -5.06 1.85 -3.43
N LYS A 41 -4.28 2.25 -4.45
CA LYS A 41 -4.73 3.15 -5.51
C LYS A 41 -5.84 2.55 -6.37
N SER A 42 -5.70 1.28 -6.75
CA SER A 42 -6.75 0.55 -7.47
C SER A 42 -8.03 0.51 -6.64
N LEU A 43 -7.93 0.08 -5.38
CA LEU A 43 -9.07 0.03 -4.47
C LEU A 43 -9.71 1.40 -4.27
N LEU A 44 -8.93 2.47 -4.15
CA LEU A 44 -9.44 3.83 -4.00
C LEU A 44 -10.25 4.27 -5.23
N ALA A 45 -9.76 3.96 -6.44
CA ALA A 45 -10.45 4.28 -7.68
C ALA A 45 -11.79 3.54 -7.78
N ASP A 46 -11.77 2.24 -7.49
CA ASP A 46 -12.97 1.39 -7.47
C ASP A 46 -13.97 1.85 -6.39
N TYR A 47 -13.48 2.10 -5.18
CA TYR A 47 -14.26 2.55 -4.01
C TYR A 47 -15.09 3.79 -4.32
N HIS A 48 -14.51 4.76 -5.03
CA HIS A 48 -15.18 6.01 -5.41
C HIS A 48 -15.83 6.00 -6.79
N SER A 49 -15.63 4.92 -7.56
CA SER A 49 -16.05 4.78 -8.95
C SER A 49 -15.57 5.95 -9.83
N ILE A 50 -14.26 6.21 -9.78
CA ILE A 50 -13.58 7.22 -10.60
C ILE A 50 -12.70 6.55 -11.65
N SER A 51 -12.58 7.17 -12.83
CA SER A 51 -11.72 6.69 -13.93
C SER A 51 -10.46 7.54 -14.14
N GLU A 52 -10.41 8.71 -13.52
CA GLU A 52 -9.29 9.63 -13.48
C GLU A 52 -9.16 10.26 -12.09
N TRP A 53 -7.95 10.68 -11.74
CA TRP A 53 -7.74 11.49 -10.55
C TRP A 53 -8.44 12.83 -10.73
N ASP A 54 -8.78 13.49 -9.63
CA ASP A 54 -9.49 14.76 -9.61
C ASP A 54 -10.96 14.69 -10.08
N GLU A 55 -11.47 13.50 -10.40
CA GLU A 55 -12.91 13.26 -10.46
C GLU A 55 -13.56 13.33 -9.07
N LYS A 56 -14.86 13.60 -9.06
CA LYS A 56 -15.66 13.54 -7.84
C LYS A 56 -16.09 12.12 -7.54
N SER A 57 -16.03 11.73 -6.26
CA SER A 57 -16.56 10.45 -5.79
C SER A 57 -18.04 10.27 -6.15
N ARG A 58 -18.36 9.13 -6.76
CA ARG A 58 -19.73 8.73 -7.13
C ARG A 58 -20.35 7.78 -6.11
N ARG A 59 -19.60 7.39 -5.06
CA ARG A 59 -20.06 6.51 -3.99
C ARG A 59 -21.13 7.19 -3.14
N LYS A 60 -22.41 6.89 -3.43
CA LYS A 60 -23.54 7.40 -2.66
C LYS A 60 -23.46 6.90 -1.21
N LYS A 61 -23.91 7.72 -0.25
CA LYS A 61 -23.92 7.43 1.20
C LYS A 61 -22.54 7.36 1.87
N ASP A 62 -21.46 7.60 1.15
CA ASP A 62 -20.13 7.79 1.71
C ASP A 62 -19.90 9.26 2.07
N SER A 63 -19.10 9.53 3.11
CA SER A 63 -18.82 10.90 3.54
C SER A 63 -18.07 11.72 2.48
N MET A 64 -17.35 11.06 1.57
CA MET A 64 -16.64 11.70 0.47
C MET A 64 -17.48 11.87 -0.80
N PHE A 65 -18.78 11.54 -0.78
CA PHE A 65 -19.67 11.73 -1.93
C PHE A 65 -19.59 13.17 -2.49
N ASN A 66 -19.45 13.30 -3.82
CA ASN A 66 -19.31 14.58 -4.53
C ASN A 66 -18.08 15.43 -4.13
N GLN A 67 -17.14 14.87 -3.36
CA GLN A 67 -15.82 15.46 -3.10
C GLN A 67 -14.82 15.00 -4.15
N GLN A 68 -13.85 15.87 -4.45
CA GLN A 68 -12.77 15.58 -5.39
C GLN A 68 -11.79 14.57 -4.80
N ILE A 69 -11.44 13.54 -5.57
CA ILE A 69 -10.51 12.49 -5.14
C ILE A 69 -9.15 12.70 -5.79
N HIS A 70 -8.20 13.18 -4.98
CA HIS A 70 -6.83 13.40 -5.42
C HIS A 70 -6.00 12.13 -5.37
N ASN A 71 -4.97 12.05 -6.21
CA ASN A 71 -3.96 11.00 -6.15
C ASN A 71 -3.24 11.03 -4.79
N PRO A 72 -3.19 9.92 -4.03
CA PRO A 72 -2.55 9.88 -2.71
C PRO A 72 -1.00 9.90 -2.78
N GLY A 73 -0.41 9.96 -3.98
CA GLY A 73 1.04 9.86 -4.17
C GLY A 73 1.54 8.51 -3.68
N HIS A 74 2.61 8.52 -2.88
CA HIS A 74 3.18 7.32 -2.26
C HIS A 74 2.65 7.05 -0.84
N SER A 75 1.69 7.85 -0.36
CA SER A 75 1.18 7.74 1.01
C SER A 75 0.12 6.64 1.14
N LEU A 76 0.54 5.48 1.66
CA LEU A 76 -0.37 4.36 1.95
C LEU A 76 -1.48 4.76 2.94
N THR A 77 -1.13 5.58 3.94
CA THR A 77 -2.10 6.04 4.95
C THR A 77 -3.11 7.04 4.38
N THR A 78 -2.69 7.92 3.47
CA THR A 78 -3.63 8.83 2.78
C THR A 78 -4.61 8.04 1.93
N ALA A 79 -4.13 7.04 1.17
CA ALA A 79 -5.00 6.19 0.36
C ALA A 79 -6.06 5.47 1.23
N LEU A 80 -5.66 4.90 2.37
CA LEU A 80 -6.60 4.31 3.32
C LEU A 80 -7.61 5.32 3.86
N ARG A 81 -7.15 6.51 4.30
CA ARG A 81 -8.03 7.55 4.87
C ARG A 81 -9.08 8.06 3.88
N HIS A 82 -8.78 8.02 2.59
CA HIS A 82 -9.75 8.37 1.54
C HIS A 82 -10.78 7.27 1.29
N MET A 83 -10.69 6.10 1.94
CA MET A 83 -11.74 5.08 1.94
C MET A 83 -12.33 4.93 3.35
N PRO A 84 -13.27 5.80 3.78
CA PRO A 84 -13.72 5.87 5.18
C PRO A 84 -14.13 4.53 5.81
N GLU A 85 -14.87 3.70 5.07
CA GLU A 85 -15.30 2.39 5.58
C GLU A 85 -14.11 1.44 5.76
N LEU A 86 -13.17 1.41 4.80
CA LEU A 86 -11.95 0.60 4.93
C LEU A 86 -11.06 1.13 6.06
N PHE A 87 -10.94 2.46 6.19
CA PHE A 87 -10.16 3.11 7.23
C PHE A 87 -10.70 2.80 8.63
N LYS A 88 -12.02 2.74 8.79
CA LYS A 88 -12.66 2.34 10.04
C LYS A 88 -12.24 0.92 10.44
N LEU A 89 -12.27 -0.02 9.50
CA LEU A 89 -11.78 -1.38 9.73
C LEU A 89 -10.29 -1.39 10.10
N ALA A 90 -9.47 -0.62 9.37
CA ALA A 90 -8.05 -0.51 9.62
C ALA A 90 -7.72 0.03 11.02
N LYS A 91 -8.47 1.03 11.50
CA LYS A 91 -8.30 1.60 12.85
C LYS A 91 -8.65 0.62 13.97
N SER A 92 -9.56 -0.32 13.72
CA SER A 92 -9.94 -1.36 14.67
C SER A 92 -8.92 -2.51 14.72
N ASP A 93 -7.96 -2.55 13.80
CA ASP A 93 -6.93 -3.59 13.71
C ASP A 93 -5.54 -3.03 14.03
N GLN A 94 -5.15 -3.10 15.30
CA GLN A 94 -3.84 -2.61 15.74
C GLN A 94 -2.65 -3.34 15.08
N GLN A 95 -2.83 -4.62 14.72
CA GLN A 95 -1.79 -5.39 14.05
C GLN A 95 -1.59 -4.90 12.62
N LEU A 96 -2.68 -4.60 11.90
CA LEU A 96 -2.58 -3.96 10.60
C LEU A 96 -1.77 -2.67 10.67
N LEU A 97 -2.08 -1.76 11.62
CA LEU A 97 -1.38 -0.48 11.71
C LEU A 97 0.12 -0.66 11.97
N LYS A 98 0.49 -1.64 12.82
CA LYS A 98 1.89 -1.99 13.07
C LYS A 98 2.58 -2.51 11.81
N HIS A 99 1.97 -3.47 11.13
CA HIS A 99 2.53 -4.06 9.90
C HIS A 99 2.60 -3.04 8.77
N LEU A 100 1.59 -2.18 8.62
CA LEU A 100 1.59 -1.09 7.64
C LEU A 100 2.75 -0.11 7.91
N ASN A 101 3.01 0.24 9.16
CA ASN A 101 4.14 1.09 9.51
C ASN A 101 5.49 0.43 9.18
N CYS A 102 5.62 -0.89 9.37
CA CYS A 102 6.80 -1.64 8.95
C CYS A 102 7.01 -1.62 7.43
N LEU A 103 5.92 -1.67 6.64
CA LEU A 103 6.01 -1.53 5.18
C LEU A 103 6.38 -0.13 4.74
N ILE A 104 5.82 0.90 5.39
CA ILE A 104 6.15 2.30 5.09
C ILE A 104 7.61 2.56 5.41
N TYR A 105 8.09 2.13 6.59
CA TYR A 105 9.44 2.39 7.10
C TYR A 105 10.24 1.09 7.27
N PRO A 106 10.72 0.50 6.17
CA PRO A 106 11.37 -0.81 6.17
C PRO A 106 12.68 -0.88 6.98
N LEU A 107 13.33 0.26 7.22
CA LEU A 107 14.56 0.35 8.02
C LEU A 107 14.30 0.64 9.51
N GLY A 108 13.04 0.65 9.95
CA GLY A 108 12.66 0.99 11.33
C GLY A 108 12.82 2.48 11.68
N ALA A 109 13.64 3.22 10.95
CA ALA A 109 13.73 4.66 11.03
C ALA A 109 12.55 5.31 10.30
N THR A 110 11.81 6.20 10.97
CA THR A 110 10.72 6.99 10.36
C THR A 110 11.21 8.02 9.33
N SER A 111 12.50 8.03 9.00
CA SER A 111 13.13 8.96 8.05
C SER A 111 13.24 8.43 6.63
N VAL A 112 13.25 7.10 6.41
CA VAL A 112 13.39 6.50 5.08
C VAL A 112 12.21 5.59 4.81
N ASP A 113 11.31 6.05 3.94
CA ASP A 113 10.20 5.24 3.49
C ASP A 113 10.63 4.25 2.39
N TYR A 114 9.71 3.37 2.00
CA TYR A 114 9.94 2.38 0.93
C TYR A 114 10.29 3.01 -0.44
N ILE A 115 10.00 4.29 -0.68
CA ILE A 115 10.42 5.02 -1.89
C ILE A 115 11.85 5.53 -1.77
N GLY A 116 12.19 6.06 -0.59
CA GLY A 116 13.50 6.56 -0.21
C GLY A 116 14.58 5.48 -0.17
N LEU A 117 14.20 4.20 -0.02
CA LEU A 117 15.10 3.05 -0.11
C LEU A 117 16.00 3.06 -1.36
N ARG A 118 15.54 3.64 -2.47
CA ARG A 118 16.31 3.75 -3.72
C ARG A 118 17.63 4.53 -3.57
N TYR A 119 17.76 5.33 -2.53
CA TYR A 119 18.90 6.21 -2.28
C TYR A 119 19.74 5.76 -1.09
N VAL A 120 19.59 4.51 -0.65
CA VAL A 120 20.33 3.93 0.47
C VAL A 120 21.45 3.05 -0.07
N ASP A 121 22.70 3.36 0.28
CA ASP A 121 23.88 2.66 -0.23
C ASP A 121 24.10 1.27 0.39
N GLN A 122 23.68 1.06 1.65
CA GLN A 122 23.78 -0.25 2.32
C GLN A 122 22.59 -0.55 3.24
N ALA A 123 22.18 -1.82 3.20
CA ALA A 123 20.99 -2.38 3.85
C ALA A 123 21.29 -3.16 5.14
N SER A 124 22.36 -2.80 5.87
CA SER A 124 22.86 -3.61 6.99
C SER A 124 21.87 -3.77 8.16
N SER A 125 20.80 -2.96 8.22
CA SER A 125 19.76 -3.03 9.24
C SER A 125 18.40 -3.58 8.76
N ILE A 126 18.29 -4.12 7.54
CA ILE A 126 17.01 -4.60 7.02
C ILE A 126 16.54 -5.85 7.76
N GLN A 127 15.44 -5.74 8.49
CA GLN A 127 14.73 -6.87 9.11
C GLN A 127 13.84 -7.58 8.08
N ARG A 128 14.46 -8.24 7.10
CA ARG A 128 13.79 -8.85 5.95
C ARG A 128 12.63 -9.76 6.34
N ASP A 129 12.82 -10.64 7.32
CA ASP A 129 11.77 -11.59 7.71
C ASP A 129 10.59 -10.91 8.40
N GLU A 130 10.84 -9.89 9.21
CA GLU A 130 9.77 -9.08 9.81
C GLU A 130 9.02 -8.26 8.75
N TRP A 131 9.76 -7.71 7.79
CA TRP A 131 9.17 -6.99 6.68
C TRP A 131 8.30 -7.91 5.82
N LYS A 132 8.79 -9.11 5.47
CA LYS A 132 8.01 -10.10 4.71
C LYS A 132 6.74 -10.51 5.46
N LYS A 133 6.83 -10.77 6.78
CA LYS A 133 5.64 -11.06 7.60
C LYS A 133 4.64 -9.92 7.53
N SER A 134 5.11 -8.68 7.59
CA SER A 134 4.26 -7.50 7.46
C SER A 134 3.63 -7.37 6.08
N PHE A 135 4.38 -7.71 5.04
CA PHE A 135 3.91 -7.71 3.66
C PHE A 135 2.78 -8.72 3.46
N ASP A 136 2.99 -9.97 3.85
CA ASP A 136 1.99 -11.03 3.75
C ASP A 136 0.73 -10.67 4.57
N TYR A 137 0.92 -10.11 5.78
CA TYR A 137 -0.18 -9.69 6.65
C TYR A 137 -1.03 -8.60 6.00
N VAL A 138 -0.42 -7.50 5.55
CA VAL A 138 -1.14 -6.36 4.96
C VAL A 138 -1.85 -6.78 3.68
N TYR A 139 -1.18 -7.58 2.83
CA TYR A 139 -1.78 -8.06 1.59
C TYR A 139 -3.02 -8.93 1.86
N GLY A 140 -2.90 -9.93 2.76
CA GLY A 140 -4.03 -10.78 3.13
C GLY A 140 -5.15 -10.01 3.84
N TRP A 141 -4.81 -8.97 4.61
CA TRP A 141 -5.80 -8.10 5.22
C TRP A 141 -6.59 -7.30 4.17
N LEU A 142 -5.92 -6.76 3.15
CA LEU A 142 -6.58 -6.03 2.05
C LEU A 142 -7.51 -6.95 1.25
N GLU A 143 -7.04 -8.14 0.84
CA GLU A 143 -7.86 -9.14 0.13
C GLU A 143 -9.11 -9.54 0.92
N LYS A 144 -8.97 -9.69 2.25
CA LYS A 144 -10.10 -10.05 3.12
C LYS A 144 -11.14 -8.94 3.25
N ASN A 145 -10.73 -7.67 3.21
CA ASN A 145 -11.59 -6.55 3.53
C ASN A 145 -12.07 -5.76 2.30
N GLU A 146 -11.46 -5.92 1.13
CA GLU A 146 -11.92 -5.27 -0.09
C GLU A 146 -13.34 -5.70 -0.49
N VAL A 147 -13.69 -6.98 -0.28
CA VAL A 147 -15.05 -7.50 -0.52
C VAL A 147 -16.12 -6.84 0.37
N ARG A 148 -15.72 -6.17 1.46
CA ARG A 148 -16.62 -5.50 2.39
C ARG A 148 -16.89 -4.05 2.03
N ILE A 149 -16.09 -3.50 1.12
CA ILE A 149 -16.18 -2.11 0.68
C ILE A 149 -16.56 -1.98 -0.80
N GLY A 150 -16.55 -3.09 -1.56
CA GLY A 150 -17.07 -3.19 -2.92
C GLY A 150 -18.58 -3.03 -3.02
#